data_AF-A0A838DX05-F1
#
_entry.id   AF-A0A838DX05-F1
#
_cell.length_a   1.000
_cell.length_b   1.000
_cell.length_c   1.000
_cell.angle_alpha   90.00
_cell.angle_beta   90.00
_cell.angle_gamma   90.00
#
_symmetry.space_group_name_H-M   'P 1'
#
loop_
_entity.id
_entity.type
_entity.pdbx_description
1 polymer ?
#
loop_
_entity_poly.entity_id
_entity_poly.type
_entity_poly.pdbx_seq_one_letter_code
_entity_poly.pdbx_strand_id
1 'polypeptide(L)'
;VIEAIPTPWSQHLGDVCLDALRKHILELDDKSYPTGHWQMAFTTMALALPPTCFEAAQVPWEFPVHTTWQMQQWKNHIKTFTALVRKRQQIIEEI
;
A
#
# COMPACT_ATOMS: atom_id res chain seq x y z
N VAL A 1 10.83 10.07 2.90
CA VAL A 1 10.33 10.52 4.23
C VAL A 1 9.79 9.35 5.06
N ILE A 2 8.99 8.44 4.48
CA ILE A 2 8.48 7.25 5.18
C ILE A 2 9.54 6.19 5.52
N GLU A 3 10.59 6.08 4.70
CA GLU A 3 11.74 5.17 4.90
C GLU A 3 12.61 5.51 6.11
N ALA A 4 12.55 6.74 6.61
CA ALA A 4 13.33 7.18 7.77
C ALA A 4 12.66 6.81 9.10
N ILE A 5 11.44 6.27 9.06
CA ILE A 5 10.68 5.92 10.27
C ILE A 5 11.13 4.54 10.75
N PRO A 6 11.58 4.40 12.01
CA PRO A 6 12.02 3.12 12.56
C PRO A 6 10.89 2.09 12.54
N THR A 7 11.26 0.84 12.25
CA THR A 7 10.35 -0.31 12.20
C THR A 7 10.43 -1.12 13.51
N PRO A 8 9.35 -1.85 13.89
CA PRO A 8 8.03 -1.86 13.26
C PRO A 8 7.25 -0.56 13.52
N TRP A 9 6.34 -0.21 12.62
CA TRP A 9 5.47 0.96 12.83
C TRP A 9 4.47 0.71 13.94
N SER A 10 4.06 1.80 14.59
CA SER A 10 2.88 1.77 15.46
C SER A 10 1.62 1.52 14.62
N GLN A 11 0.60 0.93 15.24
CA GLN A 11 -0.71 0.73 14.60
C GLN A 11 -1.26 2.06 14.06
N HIS A 12 -1.22 3.11 14.86
CA HIS A 12 -1.71 4.43 14.46
C HIS A 12 -1.04 4.94 13.17
N LEU A 13 0.29 4.78 13.05
CA LEU A 13 0.99 5.17 11.84
C LEU A 13 0.59 4.30 10.64
N GLY A 14 0.47 2.99 10.84
CA GLY A 14 0.01 2.06 9.80
C GLY A 14 -1.37 2.44 9.25
N ASP A 15 -2.32 2.71 10.14
CA ASP A 15 -3.69 3.10 9.78
C ASP A 15 -3.71 4.42 9.01
N VAL A 16 -2.97 5.44 9.48
CA VAL A 16 -2.85 6.74 8.80
C VAL A 16 -2.22 6.59 7.41
N CYS A 17 -1.19 5.76 7.26
CA CYS A 17 -0.57 5.53 5.96
C CYS A 17 -1.50 4.81 4.98
N LEU A 18 -2.26 3.82 5.45
CA LEU A 18 -3.25 3.11 4.62
C LEU A 18 -4.40 4.03 4.19
N ASP A 19 -4.91 4.86 5.10
CA ASP A 19 -5.96 5.83 4.79
C ASP A 19 -5.47 6.89 3.78
N ALA A 20 -4.27 7.45 3.99
CA ALA A 20 -3.67 8.39 3.06
C ALA A 20 -3.45 7.77 1.67
N LEU A 21 -3.01 6.51 1.61
CA LEU A 21 -2.85 5.79 0.34
C LEU A 21 -4.20 5.57 -0.35
N ARG A 22 -5.26 5.19 0.38
CA ARG A 22 -6.61 5.04 -0.19
C ARG A 22 -7.13 6.34 -0.78
N LYS A 23 -7.00 7.43 -0.03
CA LYS A 23 -7.38 8.77 -0.50
C LYS A 23 -6.62 9.16 -1.76
N HIS A 24 -5.31 8.96 -1.77
CA HIS A 24 -4.49 9.25 -2.94
C HIS A 24 -4.94 8.48 -4.18
N ILE A 25 -5.25 7.18 -4.04
CA ILE A 25 -5.69 6.35 -5.17
C ILE A 25 -7.03 6.82 -5.74
N LEU A 26 -7.95 7.27 -4.89
CA LEU A 26 -9.24 7.81 -5.32
C LEU A 26 -9.13 9.14 -6.07
N GLU A 27 -8.05 9.88 -5.84
CA GLU A 27 -7.77 11.16 -6.48
C GLU A 27 -6.94 11.03 -7.78
N LEU A 28 -6.56 9.81 -8.18
CA LEU A 28 -5.74 9.59 -9.38
C LEU A 28 -6.48 9.99 -10.66
N ASP A 29 -5.78 10.70 -11.53
CA ASP A 29 -6.23 11.07 -12.87
C ASP A 29 -5.37 10.40 -13.97
N ASP A 30 -5.61 10.79 -15.22
CA ASP A 30 -4.87 10.30 -16.38
C ASP A 30 -3.39 10.73 -16.44
N LYS A 31 -3.01 11.74 -15.64
CA LYS A 31 -1.64 12.27 -15.53
C LYS A 31 -0.89 11.71 -14.32
N SER A 32 -1.58 11.06 -13.41
CA SER A 32 -1.04 10.54 -12.17
C SER A 32 -0.23 9.26 -12.39
N TYR A 33 1.03 9.40 -12.85
CA TYR A 33 1.94 8.26 -13.02
C TYR A 33 2.66 7.91 -11.72
N PRO A 34 2.73 6.62 -11.31
CA PRO A 34 3.48 6.22 -10.13
C PRO A 34 4.99 6.38 -10.41
N THR A 35 5.61 7.36 -9.75
CA THR A 35 7.05 7.57 -9.82
C THR A 35 7.81 6.53 -8.99
N GLY A 36 9.14 6.48 -9.12
CA GLY A 36 9.99 5.58 -8.32
C GLY A 36 9.79 5.73 -6.80
N HIS A 37 9.42 6.92 -6.33
CA HIS A 37 9.14 7.18 -4.91
C HIS A 37 7.95 6.36 -4.39
N TRP A 38 6.93 6.13 -5.23
CA TRP A 38 5.79 5.30 -4.86
C TRP A 38 6.18 3.84 -4.73
N GLN A 39 7.01 3.33 -5.64
CA GLN A 39 7.51 1.97 -5.55
C GLN A 39 8.28 1.72 -4.24
N MET A 40 9.11 2.69 -3.83
CA MET A 40 9.80 2.63 -2.55
C MET A 40 8.81 2.68 -1.38
N ALA A 41 7.86 3.62 -1.41
CA ALA A 41 6.83 3.75 -0.36
C ALA A 41 6.01 2.46 -0.20
N PHE A 42 5.55 1.84 -1.28
CA PHE A 42 4.83 0.56 -1.23
C PHE A 42 5.66 -0.54 -0.59
N THR A 43 6.94 -0.65 -0.96
CA THR A 43 7.84 -1.66 -0.40
C THR A 43 8.07 -1.43 1.08
N THR A 44 8.35 -0.19 1.50
CA THR A 44 8.53 0.19 2.90
C THR A 44 7.27 -0.10 3.71
N MET A 45 6.10 0.35 3.25
CA MET A 45 4.82 0.10 3.91
C MET A 45 4.56 -1.39 4.07
N ALA A 46 4.76 -2.18 3.01
CA ALA A 46 4.53 -3.62 3.04
C ALA A 46 5.39 -4.34 4.10
N LEU A 47 6.61 -3.87 4.36
CA LEU A 47 7.52 -4.45 5.35
C LEU A 47 7.32 -3.88 6.77
N ALA A 48 6.94 -2.61 6.89
CA ALA A 48 6.89 -1.90 8.15
C ALA A 48 5.53 -1.98 8.86
N LEU A 49 4.44 -2.24 8.11
CA LEU A 49 3.10 -2.35 8.68
C LEU A 49 3.04 -3.40 9.81
N PRO A 50 2.44 -3.07 10.97
CA PRO A 50 2.22 -4.04 12.03
C PRO A 50 1.11 -5.02 11.66
N PRO A 51 1.05 -6.22 12.29
CA PRO A 51 0.05 -7.25 11.98
C PRO A 51 -1.40 -6.77 12.13
N THR A 52 -1.64 -5.85 13.08
CA THR A 52 -2.96 -5.25 13.31
C THR A 52 -3.52 -4.49 12.11
N CYS A 53 -2.66 -4.08 11.16
CA CYS A 53 -3.08 -3.37 9.94
C CYS A 53 -3.26 -4.30 8.72
N PHE A 54 -2.99 -5.60 8.84
CA PHE A 54 -2.97 -6.51 7.68
C PHE A 54 -4.35 -6.68 7.05
N GLU A 55 -5.41 -6.79 7.86
CA GLU A 55 -6.78 -6.87 7.36
C GLU A 55 -7.15 -5.60 6.58
N ALA A 56 -6.87 -4.43 7.15
CA ALA A 56 -7.14 -3.13 6.53
C ALA A 56 -6.37 -2.94 5.21
N ALA A 57 -5.16 -3.48 5.10
CA ALA A 57 -4.36 -3.44 3.87
C ALA A 57 -4.91 -4.36 2.77
N GLN A 58 -5.64 -5.42 3.11
CA GLN A 58 -6.20 -6.39 2.16
C GLN A 58 -7.63 -6.10 1.72
N VAL A 59 -8.34 -5.19 2.40
CA VAL A 59 -9.65 -4.71 1.94
C VAL A 59 -9.51 -4.20 0.49
N PRO A 60 -10.44 -4.58 -0.42
CA PRO A 60 -10.40 -4.17 -1.82
C PRO A 60 -10.11 -2.68 -2.01
N TRP A 61 -9.29 -2.39 -3.01
CA TRP A 61 -8.88 -1.03 -3.35
C TRP A 61 -9.78 -0.53 -4.47
N GLU A 62 -10.48 0.57 -4.20
CA GLU A 62 -11.26 1.27 -5.20
C GLU A 62 -10.35 2.13 -6.05
N PHE A 63 -10.65 2.19 -7.35
CA PHE A 63 -9.92 3.01 -8.31
C PHE A 63 -10.91 3.85 -9.10
N PRO A 64 -10.51 5.05 -9.54
CA PRO A 64 -11.28 5.85 -10.47
C PRO A 64 -11.63 5.07 -11.74
N VAL A 65 -12.76 5.39 -12.36
CA VAL A 65 -13.31 4.68 -13.53
C VAL A 65 -12.40 4.77 -14.78
N HIS A 66 -11.46 5.72 -14.77
CA HIS A 66 -10.52 5.92 -15.87
C HIS A 66 -9.62 4.70 -16.09
N THR A 67 -9.70 4.12 -17.29
CA THR A 67 -8.90 2.94 -17.66
C THR A 67 -7.73 3.36 -18.55
N THR A 68 -6.73 4.02 -17.96
CA THR A 68 -5.48 4.40 -18.62
C THR A 68 -4.38 3.39 -18.33
N TRP A 69 -3.30 3.39 -19.12
CA TRP A 69 -2.12 2.56 -18.83
C TRP A 69 -1.49 2.90 -17.48
N GLN A 70 -1.50 4.17 -17.10
CA GLN A 70 -1.06 4.67 -15.79
C GLN A 70 -1.89 4.04 -14.67
N MET A 71 -3.21 3.96 -14.82
CA MET A 71 -4.08 3.30 -13.85
C MET A 71 -3.76 1.81 -13.72
N GLN A 72 -3.38 1.13 -14.81
CA GLN A 72 -2.92 -0.25 -14.74
C GLN A 72 -1.61 -0.39 -13.96
N GLN A 73 -0.68 0.57 -14.06
CA GLN A 73 0.53 0.58 -13.24
C GLN A 73 0.20 0.68 -11.75
N TRP A 74 -0.70 1.59 -11.37
CA TRP A 74 -1.17 1.70 -9.98
C TRP A 74 -1.80 0.41 -9.46
N LYS A 75 -2.69 -0.21 -10.25
CA LYS A 75 -3.30 -1.50 -9.92
C LYS A 75 -2.24 -2.58 -9.71
N ASN A 76 -1.19 -2.61 -10.53
CA ASN A 76 -0.08 -3.55 -10.39
C ASN A 76 0.72 -3.30 -9.10
N HIS A 77 1.02 -2.05 -8.77
CA HIS A 77 1.71 -1.71 -7.52
C HIS A 77 0.89 -2.13 -6.29
N ILE A 78 -0.42 -1.84 -6.28
CA ILE A 78 -1.31 -2.24 -5.19
C ILE A 78 -1.42 -3.76 -5.08
N LYS A 79 -1.53 -4.47 -6.21
CA LYS A 79 -1.53 -5.94 -6.22
C LYS A 79 -0.24 -6.52 -5.63
N THR A 80 0.92 -5.96 -5.96
CA THR A 80 2.20 -6.40 -5.38
C THR A 80 2.25 -6.07 -3.89
N PHE A 81 1.84 -4.87 -3.48
CA PHE A 81 1.76 -4.46 -2.09
C PHE A 81 0.89 -5.41 -1.25
N THR A 82 -0.34 -5.68 -1.69
CA THR A 82 -1.26 -6.58 -0.97
C THR A 82 -0.76 -8.01 -0.92
N ALA A 83 -0.11 -8.50 -1.99
CA ALA A 83 0.52 -9.82 -2.00
C ALA A 83 1.66 -9.93 -0.99
N LEU A 84 2.47 -8.88 -0.81
CA LEU A 84 3.53 -8.85 0.21
C LEU A 84 2.96 -8.86 1.63
N VAL A 85 1.92 -8.04 1.88
CA VAL A 85 1.24 -8.05 3.19
C VAL A 85 0.61 -9.41 3.47
N ARG A 86 -0.03 -10.04 2.48
CA ARG A 86 -0.61 -11.38 2.63
C ARG A 86 0.45 -12.43 2.98
N LYS A 87 1.60 -12.42 2.31
CA LYS A 87 2.71 -13.32 2.64
C LYS A 87 3.20 -13.13 4.07
N ARG A 88 3.33 -11.87 4.52
CA ARG A 88 3.70 -11.58 5.92
C ARG A 88 2.65 -12.08 6.91
N GLN A 89 1.36 -11.93 6.59
CA GLN A 89 0.28 -12.48 7.41
C GLN A 89 0.40 -14.00 7.55
N GLN A 90 0.58 -14.72 6.43
CA GLN A 90 0.73 -16.18 6.44
C GLN A 90 1.92 -16.64 7.30
N ILE A 91 3.07 -15.97 7.18
CA ILE A 91 4.26 -16.29 8.00
C ILE A 91 3.96 -16.15 9.50
N ILE A 92 3.15 -15.17 9.91
CA ILE A 92 2.78 -14.98 11.31
C ILE A 92 1.74 -16.01 11.76
N GLU A 93 0.80 -16.39 10.90
CA GLU A 93 -0.22 -17.42 11.19
C GLU A 93 0.37 -18.83 11.30
N GLU A 94 1.52 -19.08 10.67
CA GLU A 94 2.24 -20.36 10.68
C GLU A 94 3.23 -20.53 11.86
N ILE A 95 3.45 -19.48 12.68
CA ILE A 95 4.34 -19.46 13.86
C ILE A 95 3.52 -19.60 15.15
#